data_AF-A0A971IZD2-F1
#
_entry.id   AF-A0A971IZD2-F1
#
_cell.length_a   1.000
_cell.length_b   1.000
_cell.length_c   1.000
_cell.angle_alpha   90.00
_cell.angle_beta   90.00
_cell.angle_gamma   90.00
#
_symmetry.space_group_name_H-M   'P 1'
#
loop_
_entity.id
_entity.type
_entity.pdbx_description
1 polymer ?
#
loop_
_entity_poly.entity_id
_entity_poly.type
_entity_poly.pdbx_seq_one_letter_code
_entity_poly.pdbx_strand_id
1 'polypeptide(L)'
;MATLTLVQFDSQDPYEVIHRFGPIDEVRELTRETYVPRAWTPLLDALGRGINDLEHSLSELEEGARPSKVVFAVVTDGQENSSREFGKAQIESMIKEKSERDNWQFVFLSADLAAINDATDVGIHIDSVLLFARNSEGSNAAWRSFAERVSDYRAARMSGVEFDQSDRKHPDDPGRA
;
A
#
# COMPACT_ATOMS: atom_id res chain seq x y z
N MET A 1 4.65 19.44 -3.16
CA MET A 1 5.70 18.60 -2.57
C MET A 1 5.03 17.38 -1.95
N ALA A 2 5.63 16.20 -2.01
CA ALA A 2 5.09 14.97 -1.42
C ALA A 2 6.09 14.42 -0.42
N THR A 3 5.58 13.88 0.69
CA THR A 3 6.38 13.16 1.68
C THR A 3 6.11 11.66 1.58
N LEU A 4 7.07 10.85 2.03
CA LEU A 4 6.95 9.40 2.08
C LEU A 4 7.26 8.90 3.50
N THR A 5 6.48 7.94 3.96
CA THR A 5 6.90 7.02 5.02
C THR A 5 7.04 5.64 4.37
N LEU A 6 8.20 5.00 4.54
CA LEU A 6 8.46 3.65 4.07
C LEU A 6 8.66 2.75 5.27
N VAL A 7 7.84 1.70 5.33
CA VAL A 7 7.88 0.67 6.36
C VAL A 7 8.15 -0.67 5.69
N GLN A 8 9.12 -1.40 6.23
CA GLN A 8 9.29 -2.82 5.95
C GLN A 8 8.62 -3.60 7.08
N PHE A 9 8.05 -4.77 6.77
CA PHE A 9 7.46 -5.63 7.79
C PHE A 9 7.74 -7.09 7.49
N ASP A 10 8.03 -7.84 8.54
CA ASP A 10 8.14 -9.29 8.53
C ASP A 10 8.03 -9.84 9.97
N SER A 11 7.99 -11.15 10.17
CA SER A 11 7.85 -11.66 11.55
C SER A 11 9.05 -11.48 12.48
N GLN A 12 10.20 -11.01 11.99
CA GLN A 12 11.30 -10.60 12.88
C GLN A 12 11.14 -9.17 13.35
N ASP A 13 10.68 -8.28 12.46
CA ASP A 13 10.24 -6.93 12.80
C ASP A 13 8.91 -6.62 12.08
N PRO A 14 7.76 -6.75 12.76
CA PRO A 14 6.45 -6.53 12.16
C PRO A 14 6.20 -5.08 11.71
N TYR A 15 7.07 -4.13 12.05
CA TYR A 15 6.93 -2.72 11.69
C TYR A 15 8.27 -1.96 11.78
N GLU A 16 9.13 -2.16 10.78
CA GLU A 16 10.44 -1.52 10.67
C GLU A 16 10.34 -0.23 9.83
N VAL A 17 10.45 0.94 10.47
CA VAL A 17 10.39 2.24 9.78
C VAL A 17 11.74 2.56 9.14
N ILE A 18 11.81 2.48 7.81
CA ILE A 18 13.02 2.76 7.01
C ILE A 18 13.16 4.25 6.71
N HIS A 19 12.03 4.92 6.46
CA HIS A 19 11.97 6.34 6.19
C HIS A 19 10.68 6.91 6.76
N ARG A 20 10.74 8.06 7.45
CA ARG A 20 9.59 8.65 8.15
C ARG A 20 9.33 10.07 7.65
N PHE A 21 8.17 10.25 7.02
CA PHE A 21 7.60 11.55 6.62
C PHE A 21 8.57 12.50 5.90
N GLY A 22 9.57 11.97 5.17
CA GLY A 22 10.58 12.79 4.51
C GLY A 22 10.21 13.15 3.07
N PRO A 23 10.84 14.18 2.48
CA PRO A 23 10.62 14.57 1.10
C PRO A 23 10.89 13.41 0.14
N ILE A 24 10.00 13.17 -0.83
CA ILE A 24 10.12 12.01 -1.73
C ILE A 24 11.40 12.04 -2.58
N ASP A 25 11.94 13.22 -2.86
CA ASP A 25 13.19 13.44 -3.59
C ASP A 25 14.45 13.19 -2.75
N GLU A 26 14.30 13.04 -1.43
CA GLU A 26 15.38 12.67 -0.50
C GLU A 26 15.36 11.18 -0.13
N VAL A 27 14.33 10.44 -0.55
CA VAL A 27 14.21 8.99 -0.32
C VAL A 27 15.28 8.26 -1.12
N ARG A 28 16.11 7.48 -0.44
CA ARG A 28 17.13 6.65 -1.08
C ARG A 28 16.53 5.41 -1.72
N GLU A 29 17.09 4.99 -2.85
CA GLU A 29 16.72 3.73 -3.49
C GLU A 29 16.97 2.54 -2.56
N LEU A 30 16.03 1.59 -2.57
CA LEU A 30 16.20 0.33 -1.87
C LEU A 30 17.27 -0.52 -2.56
N THR A 31 18.15 -1.09 -1.75
CA THR A 31 19.20 -2.02 -2.19
C THR A 31 18.97 -3.38 -1.57
N ARG A 32 19.74 -4.39 -2.01
CA ARG A 32 19.71 -5.72 -1.37
C ARG A 32 20.22 -5.73 0.07
N GLU A 33 20.81 -4.63 0.54
CA GLU A 33 21.27 -4.46 1.92
C GLU A 33 20.21 -3.80 2.79
N THR A 34 19.37 -2.93 2.20
CA THR A 34 18.35 -2.14 2.91
C THR A 34 16.93 -2.68 2.72
N TYR A 35 16.73 -3.65 1.84
CA TYR A 35 15.47 -4.36 1.62
C TYR A 35 15.74 -5.86 1.64
N VAL A 36 15.52 -6.46 2.80
CA VAL A 36 15.82 -7.87 3.06
C VAL A 36 14.53 -8.53 3.54
N PRO A 37 13.74 -9.15 2.65
CA PRO A 37 12.55 -9.90 3.04
C PRO A 37 12.93 -11.07 3.96
N ARG A 38 12.22 -11.25 5.07
CA ARG A 38 12.51 -12.30 6.06
C ARG A 38 11.22 -13.03 6.44
N ALA A 39 11.34 -14.32 6.76
CA ALA A 39 10.35 -15.09 7.50
C ALA A 39 8.88 -15.02 7.01
N TRP A 40 7.96 -14.47 7.81
CA TRP A 40 6.51 -14.54 7.64
C TRP A 40 5.88 -13.15 7.46
N THR A 41 4.57 -13.11 7.17
CA THR A 41 3.83 -11.90 6.78
C THR A 41 2.82 -11.51 7.86
N PRO A 42 3.17 -10.63 8.82
CA PRO A 42 2.24 -10.09 9.80
C PRO A 42 1.50 -8.87 9.21
N LEU A 43 0.70 -9.12 8.17
CA LEU A 43 0.02 -8.10 7.38
C LEU A 43 -0.95 -7.25 8.21
N LEU A 44 -1.79 -7.87 9.05
CA LEU A 44 -2.74 -7.15 9.91
C LEU A 44 -2.01 -6.27 10.92
N ASP A 45 -0.93 -6.77 11.52
CA ASP A 45 -0.12 -5.97 12.45
C ASP A 45 0.55 -4.79 11.74
N ALA A 46 1.08 -5.00 10.54
CA ALA A 46 1.68 -3.94 9.73
C ALA A 46 0.64 -2.86 9.34
N LEU A 47 -0.57 -3.26 8.94
CA LEU A 47 -1.69 -2.35 8.65
C LEU A 47 -2.10 -1.55 9.88
N GLY A 48 -2.37 -2.23 11.00
CA GLY A 48 -2.83 -1.58 12.23
C GLY A 48 -1.81 -0.59 12.79
N ARG A 49 -0.54 -1.00 12.85
CA ARG A 49 0.57 -0.12 13.28
C ARG A 49 0.77 1.03 12.32
N GLY A 50 0.73 0.78 11.01
CA GLY A 50 0.89 1.81 10.00
C GLY A 50 -0.19 2.88 10.03
N ILE A 51 -1.45 2.48 10.20
CA ILE A 51 -2.57 3.44 10.32
C ILE A 51 -2.37 4.30 11.57
N ASN A 52 -2.10 3.68 12.72
CA ASN A 52 -1.91 4.40 13.98
C ASN A 52 -0.69 5.35 13.93
N ASP A 53 0.43 4.90 13.38
CA ASP A 53 1.67 5.69 13.26
C ASP A 53 1.48 6.90 12.34
N LEU A 54 0.81 6.71 11.20
CA LEU A 54 0.51 7.80 10.28
C LEU A 54 -0.48 8.79 10.89
N GLU A 55 -1.56 8.31 11.54
CA GLU A 55 -2.51 9.17 12.24
C GLU A 55 -1.82 10.00 13.32
N HIS A 56 -0.98 9.38 14.15
CA HIS A 56 -0.20 10.09 15.16
C HIS A 56 0.69 11.16 14.52
N SER A 57 1.45 10.79 13.48
CA SER A 57 2.33 11.72 12.77
C SER A 57 1.57 12.92 12.19
N LEU A 58 0.38 12.70 11.61
CA LEU A 58 -0.48 13.77 11.10
C LEU A 58 -1.05 14.66 12.20
N SER A 59 -1.34 14.09 13.37
CA SER A 59 -1.87 14.83 14.52
C SER A 59 -0.86 15.85 15.08
N GLU A 60 0.45 15.55 14.97
CA GLU A 60 1.56 16.41 15.40
C GLU A 60 1.85 17.56 14.43
N LEU A 61 1.33 17.50 13.20
CA LEU A 61 1.48 18.57 12.22
C LEU A 61 0.50 19.71 12.50
N GLU A 62 0.99 20.94 12.32
CA GLU A 62 0.14 22.12 12.21
C GLU A 62 -0.84 21.95 11.04
N GLU A 63 -2.03 22.54 11.15
CA GLU A 63 -3.11 22.38 10.17
C GLU A 63 -2.67 22.69 8.73
N GLY A 64 -1.86 23.74 8.53
CA GLY A 64 -1.34 24.12 7.21
C GLY A 64 -0.26 23.20 6.65
N ALA A 65 0.33 22.33 7.48
CA ALA A 65 1.35 21.35 7.08
C ALA A 65 0.76 19.97 6.82
N ARG A 66 -0.51 19.72 7.19
CA ARG A 66 -1.19 18.44 6.93
C ARG A 66 -1.39 18.25 5.43
N PRO A 67 -1.11 17.04 4.89
CA PRO A 67 -1.32 16.77 3.47
C PRO A 67 -2.81 16.74 3.17
N SER A 68 -3.22 17.32 2.04
CA SER A 68 -4.61 17.29 1.58
C SER A 68 -5.03 15.92 1.01
N LYS A 69 -4.08 15.01 0.80
CA LYS A 69 -4.27 13.68 0.22
C LYS A 69 -3.34 12.68 0.89
N VAL A 70 -3.87 11.53 1.26
CA VAL A 70 -3.11 10.41 1.84
C VAL A 70 -3.32 9.17 0.98
N VAL A 71 -2.22 8.53 0.60
CA VAL A 71 -2.23 7.22 -0.06
C VAL A 71 -1.46 6.25 0.81
N PHE A 72 -2.14 5.24 1.32
CA PHE A 72 -1.59 4.14 2.10
C PHE A 72 -1.49 2.91 1.20
N ALA A 73 -0.28 2.63 0.70
CA ALA A 73 -0.04 1.53 -0.22
C ALA A 73 0.64 0.36 0.48
N VAL A 74 0.11 -0.85 0.27
CA VAL A 74 0.69 -2.11 0.73
C VAL A 74 1.14 -2.92 -0.47
N VAL A 75 2.37 -3.44 -0.39
CA VAL A 75 2.95 -4.33 -1.40
C VAL A 75 3.48 -5.57 -0.71
N THR A 76 3.03 -6.75 -1.13
CA THR A 76 3.46 -8.05 -0.57
C THR A 76 3.32 -9.15 -1.63
N ASP A 77 4.11 -10.20 -1.54
CA ASP A 77 3.93 -11.43 -2.32
C ASP A 77 3.50 -12.63 -1.46
N GLY A 78 3.01 -12.37 -0.24
CA GLY A 78 2.51 -13.40 0.67
C GLY A 78 1.25 -12.96 1.44
N GLN A 79 0.40 -13.95 1.72
CA GLN A 79 -0.82 -13.81 2.53
C GLN A 79 -0.54 -13.60 4.02
N GLU A 80 -1.50 -13.08 4.77
CA GLU A 80 -1.47 -13.00 6.24
C GLU A 80 -1.23 -14.38 6.87
N ASN A 81 -0.26 -14.47 7.78
CA ASN A 81 0.07 -15.73 8.44
C ASN A 81 0.79 -15.61 9.80
N SER A 82 0.99 -14.40 10.35
CA SER A 82 1.77 -14.24 11.59
C SER A 82 1.40 -13.07 12.50
N SER A 83 0.34 -12.31 12.18
CA SER A 83 -0.15 -11.21 13.02
C SER A 83 -0.66 -11.69 14.38
N ARG A 84 -0.48 -10.86 15.42
CA ARG A 84 -0.83 -11.18 16.82
C ARG A 84 -1.48 -10.04 17.57
N GLU A 85 -1.41 -8.80 17.07
CA GLU A 85 -1.90 -7.61 17.75
C GLU A 85 -3.26 -7.15 17.18
N PHE A 86 -3.43 -7.25 15.87
CA PHE A 86 -4.65 -6.80 15.18
C PHE A 86 -5.39 -7.96 14.51
N GLY A 87 -6.73 -7.91 14.59
CA GLY A 87 -7.61 -8.84 13.89
C GLY A 87 -8.28 -8.21 12.66
N LYS A 88 -8.77 -9.05 11.73
CA LYS A 88 -9.42 -8.60 10.48
C LYS A 88 -10.50 -7.54 10.70
N ALA A 89 -11.44 -7.78 11.61
CA ALA A 89 -12.54 -6.86 11.92
C ALA A 89 -12.06 -5.50 12.47
N GLN A 90 -10.95 -5.49 13.21
CA GLN A 90 -10.36 -4.26 13.72
C GLN A 90 -9.75 -3.45 12.57
N ILE A 91 -8.98 -4.11 11.70
CA ILE A 91 -8.39 -3.45 10.52
C ILE A 91 -9.47 -2.95 9.57
N GLU A 92 -10.53 -3.73 9.34
CA GLU A 92 -11.68 -3.30 8.54
C GLU A 92 -12.32 -2.02 9.09
N SER A 93 -12.56 -1.96 10.40
CA SER A 93 -13.08 -0.76 11.05
C SER A 93 -12.15 0.44 10.89
N MET A 94 -10.83 0.23 11.04
CA MET A 94 -9.83 1.30 10.91
C MET A 94 -9.77 1.83 9.48
N ILE A 95 -9.71 0.94 8.47
CA ILE A 95 -9.69 1.30 7.05
C ILE A 95 -10.96 2.07 6.68
N LYS A 96 -12.13 1.59 7.12
CA LYS A 96 -13.40 2.26 6.89
C LYS A 96 -13.40 3.67 7.47
N GLU A 97 -13.00 3.81 8.73
CA GLU A 97 -12.96 5.11 9.40
C GLU A 97 -12.07 6.11 8.66
N LYS A 98 -10.83 5.72 8.33
CA LYS A 98 -9.88 6.59 7.63
C LYS A 98 -10.29 6.89 6.19
N SER A 99 -10.96 5.96 5.51
CA SER A 99 -11.49 6.21 4.17
C SER A 99 -12.66 7.19 4.20
N GLU A 100 -13.65 6.98 5.08
CA GLU A 100 -14.89 7.77 5.11
C GLU A 100 -14.71 9.16 5.74
N ARG A 101 -13.89 9.28 6.79
CA ARG A 101 -13.73 10.53 7.54
C ARG A 101 -12.56 11.37 7.07
N ASP A 102 -11.45 10.70 6.76
CA ASP A 102 -10.16 11.35 6.50
C ASP A 102 -9.76 11.27 5.02
N ASN A 103 -10.58 10.61 4.18
CA ASN A 103 -10.39 10.45 2.73
C ASN A 103 -9.07 9.76 2.35
N TRP A 104 -8.55 8.88 3.22
CA TRP A 104 -7.36 8.09 2.92
C TRP A 104 -7.64 7.09 1.80
N GLN A 105 -6.67 6.93 0.90
CA GLN A 105 -6.71 5.93 -0.16
C GLN A 105 -5.91 4.71 0.26
N PHE A 106 -6.56 3.57 0.47
CA PHE A 106 -5.89 2.30 0.71
C PHE A 106 -5.71 1.55 -0.60
N VAL A 107 -4.48 1.18 -0.91
CA VAL A 107 -4.11 0.54 -2.18
C VAL A 107 -3.31 -0.72 -1.89
N PHE A 108 -3.63 -1.82 -2.56
CA PHE A 108 -2.99 -3.10 -2.32
C PHE A 108 -2.44 -3.69 -3.62
N LEU A 109 -1.16 -4.02 -3.64
CA LEU A 109 -0.50 -4.66 -4.78
C LEU A 109 0.08 -5.99 -4.33
N SER A 110 -0.23 -7.07 -5.05
CA SER A 110 0.31 -8.38 -4.71
C SER A 110 0.56 -9.27 -5.91
N ALA A 111 1.55 -10.16 -5.78
CA ALA A 111 1.77 -11.26 -6.71
C ALA A 111 1.08 -12.57 -6.28
N ASP A 112 0.45 -12.58 -5.12
CA ASP A 112 -0.27 -13.70 -4.51
C ASP A 112 -1.77 -13.38 -4.38
N LEU A 113 -2.61 -14.22 -4.98
CA LEU A 113 -4.06 -14.12 -4.95
C LEU A 113 -4.64 -14.27 -3.53
N ALA A 114 -4.00 -15.06 -2.66
CA ALA A 114 -4.48 -15.20 -1.30
C ALA A 114 -4.30 -13.89 -0.50
N ALA A 115 -3.22 -13.16 -0.74
CA ALA A 115 -3.03 -11.83 -0.15
C ALA A 115 -4.02 -10.79 -0.71
N ILE A 116 -4.44 -10.92 -1.97
CA ILE A 116 -5.54 -10.11 -2.54
C ILE A 116 -6.85 -10.34 -1.76
N ASN A 117 -7.16 -11.60 -1.44
CA ASN A 117 -8.34 -11.91 -0.64
C ASN A 117 -8.23 -11.32 0.78
N ASP A 118 -7.06 -11.37 1.41
CA ASP A 118 -6.85 -10.74 2.71
C ASP A 118 -7.08 -9.22 2.67
N ALA A 119 -6.67 -8.55 1.59
CA ALA A 119 -6.91 -7.12 1.39
C ALA A 119 -8.42 -6.79 1.30
N THR A 120 -9.16 -7.58 0.52
CA THR A 120 -10.61 -7.39 0.38
C THR A 120 -11.37 -7.76 1.65
N ASP A 121 -10.91 -8.78 2.39
CA ASP A 121 -11.50 -9.21 3.67
C ASP A 121 -11.42 -8.12 4.75
N VAL A 122 -10.44 -7.21 4.65
CA VAL A 122 -10.29 -6.07 5.56
C VAL A 122 -10.82 -4.76 4.97
N GLY A 123 -11.62 -4.81 3.92
CA GLY A 123 -12.36 -3.65 3.42
C GLY A 123 -11.59 -2.76 2.45
N ILE A 124 -10.44 -3.19 1.91
CA ILE A 124 -9.82 -2.50 0.77
C ILE A 124 -10.67 -2.77 -0.48
N HIS A 125 -11.12 -1.70 -1.14
CA HIS A 125 -11.99 -1.82 -2.30
C HIS A 125 -11.30 -2.55 -3.46
N ILE A 126 -12.01 -3.44 -4.16
CA ILE A 126 -11.43 -4.26 -5.23
C ILE A 126 -10.82 -3.43 -6.38
N ASP A 127 -11.35 -2.23 -6.60
CA ASP A 127 -10.79 -1.32 -7.61
C ASP A 127 -9.44 -0.74 -7.18
N SER A 128 -9.14 -0.68 -5.88
CA SER A 128 -7.84 -0.25 -5.34
C SER A 128 -6.86 -1.41 -5.12
N VAL A 129 -7.17 -2.59 -5.67
CA VAL A 129 -6.36 -3.79 -5.55
C VAL A 129 -5.84 -4.23 -6.92
N LEU A 130 -4.54 -4.54 -7.01
CA LEU A 130 -3.87 -4.98 -8.22
C LEU A 130 -3.08 -6.28 -8.00
N LEU A 131 -3.54 -7.37 -8.62
CA LEU A 131 -2.80 -8.61 -8.76
C LEU A 131 -1.82 -8.48 -9.93
N PHE A 132 -0.55 -8.79 -9.73
CA PHE A 132 0.48 -8.75 -10.77
C PHE A 132 1.25 -10.06 -10.92
N ALA A 133 1.83 -10.29 -12.09
CA ALA A 133 2.61 -11.50 -12.35
C ALA A 133 3.91 -11.52 -11.55
N ARG A 134 4.28 -12.68 -10.97
CA ARG A 134 5.53 -12.87 -10.20
C ARG A 134 6.78 -12.94 -11.08
N ASN A 135 6.95 -11.94 -11.94
CA ASN A 135 8.09 -11.75 -12.81
C ASN A 135 8.40 -10.25 -12.94
N SER A 136 9.53 -9.93 -13.58
CA SER A 136 9.99 -8.55 -13.74
C SER A 136 9.05 -7.71 -14.61
N GLU A 137 8.43 -8.28 -15.64
CA GLU A 137 7.48 -7.55 -16.49
C GLU A 137 6.21 -7.16 -15.72
N GLY A 138 5.59 -8.10 -15.02
CA GLY A 138 4.40 -7.88 -14.20
C GLY A 138 4.63 -6.90 -13.07
N SER A 139 5.74 -7.03 -12.34
CA SER A 139 6.11 -6.08 -11.29
C SER A 139 6.30 -4.66 -11.85
N ASN A 140 6.99 -4.52 -12.98
CA ASN A 140 7.18 -3.22 -13.63
C ASN A 140 5.86 -2.63 -14.15
N ALA A 141 4.96 -3.46 -14.68
CA ALA A 141 3.63 -3.01 -15.11
C ALA A 141 2.82 -2.49 -13.91
N ALA A 142 2.79 -3.23 -12.81
CA ALA A 142 2.09 -2.84 -11.59
C ALA A 142 2.59 -1.49 -11.03
N TRP A 143 3.91 -1.30 -10.98
CA TRP A 143 4.49 -0.02 -10.54
C TRP A 143 4.16 1.15 -11.47
N ARG A 144 4.12 0.92 -12.80
CA ARG A 144 3.70 1.96 -13.76
C ARG A 144 2.25 2.35 -13.57
N SER A 145 1.36 1.36 -13.51
CA SER A 145 -0.07 1.58 -13.23
C SER A 145 -0.25 2.34 -11.92
N PHE A 146 0.36 1.89 -10.83
CA PHE A 146 0.27 2.58 -9.54
C PHE A 146 0.78 4.03 -9.60
N ALA A 147 1.92 4.27 -10.23
CA ALA A 147 2.47 5.62 -10.40
C ALA A 147 1.52 6.53 -11.21
N GLU A 148 0.90 6.01 -12.26
CA GLU A 148 -0.09 6.74 -13.06
C GLU A 148 -1.34 7.08 -12.23
N ARG A 149 -1.92 6.10 -11.53
CA ARG A 149 -3.12 6.31 -10.69
C ARG A 149 -2.87 7.28 -9.54
N VAL A 150 -1.71 7.20 -8.87
CA VAL A 150 -1.32 8.18 -7.84
C VAL A 150 -1.11 9.56 -8.45
N SER A 151 -0.53 9.66 -9.66
CA SER A 151 -0.35 10.94 -10.35
C SER A 151 -1.69 11.58 -10.71
N ASP A 152 -2.65 10.81 -11.21
CA ASP A 152 -3.99 11.28 -11.55
C ASP A 152 -4.82 11.66 -10.33
N TYR A 153 -4.78 10.83 -9.28
CA TYR A 153 -5.38 11.16 -7.99
C TYR A 153 -4.78 12.47 -7.46
N ARG A 154 -3.45 12.62 -7.44
CA ARG A 154 -2.77 13.83 -6.99
C ARG A 154 -3.21 15.06 -7.79
N ALA A 155 -3.29 14.93 -9.12
CA ALA A 155 -3.76 15.98 -10.04
C ALA A 155 -5.28 16.23 -9.99
N ALA A 156 -6.02 15.51 -9.15
CA ALA A 156 -7.49 15.59 -9.03
C ALA A 156 -8.23 15.26 -10.34
N ARG A 157 -7.63 14.42 -11.20
CA ARG A 157 -8.29 13.86 -12.38
C ARG A 157 -9.19 12.68 -12.03
N MET A 158 -8.81 11.96 -10.97
CA MET A 158 -9.55 10.86 -10.38
C MET A 158 -9.83 11.16 -8.90
N SER A 159 -10.95 10.66 -8.38
CA SER A 159 -11.36 10.80 -6.98
C SER A 159 -10.65 9.83 -6.03
N GLY A 160 -10.06 8.76 -6.57
CA GLY A 160 -9.33 7.75 -5.81
C GLY A 160 -8.20 7.12 -6.62
N VAL A 161 -7.44 6.25 -5.97
CA VAL A 161 -6.39 5.43 -6.61
C VAL A 161 -6.99 4.08 -6.96
N GLU A 162 -7.56 4.00 -8.15
CA GLU A 162 -8.29 2.84 -8.66
C GLU A 162 -7.67 2.33 -9.96
N PHE A 163 -7.61 1.02 -10.11
CA PHE A 163 -7.13 0.31 -11.27
C PHE A 163 -8.31 -0.09 -12.15
N ASP A 164 -8.14 0.00 -13.47
CA ASP A 164 -9.13 -0.43 -14.45
C ASP A 164 -8.75 -1.77 -15.10
N GLN A 165 -9.49 -2.21 -16.13
CA GLN A 165 -9.17 -3.47 -16.81
C GLN A 165 -7.83 -3.42 -17.55
N SER A 166 -7.38 -2.26 -18.02
CA SER A 166 -6.11 -2.11 -18.73
C SER A 166 -4.91 -2.33 -17.81
N ASP A 167 -5.03 -1.95 -16.53
CA ASP A 167 -4.02 -2.21 -15.50
C ASP A 167 -3.89 -3.70 -15.16
N ARG A 168 -4.98 -4.46 -15.35
CA ARG A 168 -5.07 -5.89 -15.01
C ARG A 168 -4.72 -6.82 -16.16
N LYS A 169 -4.37 -6.29 -17.34
CA LYS A 169 -4.00 -7.11 -18.51
C LYS A 169 -2.66 -7.79 -18.27
N HIS A 170 -2.65 -9.11 -18.42
CA HIS A 170 -1.42 -9.90 -18.33
C HIS A 170 -0.60 -9.76 -19.63
N PRO A 171 0.74 -9.76 -19.58
CA PRO A 171 1.58 -9.84 -20.78
C PRO A 171 1.26 -11.04 -21.69
N ASP A 172 0.85 -12.15 -21.08
CA ASP A 172 0.42 -13.39 -21.76
C ASP A 172 -1.08 -13.45 -22.08
N ASP A 173 -1.83 -12.35 -21.95
CA ASP A 173 -3.22 -12.29 -22.36
C ASP A 173 -3.29 -12.37 -23.90
N PRO A 174 -3.93 -13.40 -24.49
CA PRO A 174 -3.88 -13.69 -25.93
C PRO A 174 -4.48 -12.60 -26.86
N GLY A 175 -4.88 -11.45 -26.31
CA GLY A 175 -5.38 -10.29 -27.06
C GLY A 175 -4.32 -9.30 -27.56
N ARG A 176 -3.02 -9.57 -27.39
CA ARG A 176 -1.96 -8.82 -28.10
C ARG A 176 -1.79 -9.37 -29.52
N ALA A 177 -2.58 -8.85 -30.45
CA ALA A 177 -2.36 -8.95 -31.90
C ALA A 177 -2.32 -7.55 -32.51
#